data_AF-A0AA96WA94-F1
#
_entry.id   AF-A0AA96WA94-F1
#
_cell.length_a   1.000
_cell.length_b   1.000
_cell.length_c   1.000
_cell.angle_alpha   90.00
_cell.angle_beta   90.00
_cell.angle_gamma   90.00
#
_symmetry.space_group_name_H-M   'P 1'
#
loop_
_entity.id
_entity.type
_entity.pdbx_description
1 polymer ?
#
loop_
_entity_poly.entity_id
_entity_poly.type
_entity_poly.pdbx_seq_one_letter_code
_entity_poly.pdbx_strand_id
1 'polypeptide(L)'
;MTTANTDSAETDAGEKGSLEDAFLGTAAGSEDDVFGFLKLKPAAPPAAEVVPAAREPEREVAVPAAAAVADAEEPAEEDEPASDAPKAERLAYFERIVHREKELYKDTVVAADNRFVEKASPALYAISREKLYLEMVSETTGKPFTKFKDYLAERWGISRAHGYRIVNEHPVMKALEPLGAEAPDKLSARQVPKLLAVLRSQGKDDEAAGQEAVRTVWTNSEIKTPAGLQETIDKLGWNDAEALALDDLSESERERKTLVEKWDLVTSSLDPAKARELLQRDPAEAKRLLAKFKPFVDVLEEVSQLPAGKGKKRS
;
A
#
# COMPACT_ATOMS: atom_id res chain seq x y z
N MET A 1 -26.48 -37.13 -60.61
CA MET A 1 -26.84 -36.26 -61.76
C MET A 1 -27.46 -34.99 -61.22
N THR A 2 -27.25 -33.87 -61.93
CA THR A 2 -27.70 -32.49 -61.65
C THR A 2 -26.79 -31.62 -60.76
N THR A 3 -25.68 -31.19 -61.37
CA THR A 3 -25.14 -29.82 -61.52
C THR A 3 -25.23 -28.76 -60.39
N ALA A 4 -24.03 -28.36 -59.95
CA ALA A 4 -23.44 -27.01 -59.93
C ALA A 4 -24.25 -25.79 -59.43
N ASN A 5 -23.70 -25.13 -58.41
CA ASN A 5 -23.48 -23.67 -58.48
C ASN A 5 -22.26 -23.27 -57.63
N THR A 6 -21.32 -22.61 -58.30
CA THR A 6 -20.14 -21.91 -57.78
C THR A 6 -20.32 -20.44 -58.15
N ASP A 7 -20.17 -19.50 -57.21
CA ASP A 7 -19.28 -18.35 -57.41
C ASP A 7 -19.10 -17.44 -56.18
N SER A 8 -17.81 -17.17 -55.91
CA SER A 8 -17.15 -15.87 -55.64
C SER A 8 -17.53 -14.95 -54.47
N ALA A 9 -16.58 -14.86 -53.52
CA ALA A 9 -15.83 -13.68 -53.05
C ALA A 9 -15.07 -14.12 -51.78
N GLU A 10 -13.75 -14.36 -51.73
CA GLU A 10 -12.59 -13.52 -52.02
C GLU A 10 -12.66 -12.12 -51.38
N THR A 11 -12.26 -12.04 -50.09
CA THR A 11 -11.56 -10.87 -49.56
C THR A 11 -10.46 -11.31 -48.61
N ASP A 12 -9.32 -10.70 -48.89
CA ASP A 12 -7.97 -10.88 -48.42
C ASP A 12 -7.73 -10.37 -46.98
N ALA A 13 -6.57 -10.76 -46.46
CA ALA A 13 -6.04 -10.47 -45.15
C ALA A 13 -5.60 -9.01 -44.94
N GLY A 14 -5.54 -8.61 -43.67
CA GLY A 14 -4.41 -7.84 -43.15
C GLY A 14 -4.62 -6.36 -42.88
N GLU A 15 -4.73 -6.01 -41.59
CA GLU A 15 -4.14 -4.84 -40.89
C GLU A 15 -4.70 -4.87 -39.45
N LYS A 16 -3.94 -5.22 -38.40
CA LYS A 16 -2.90 -4.44 -37.69
C LYS A 16 -3.20 -2.93 -37.65
N GLY A 17 -3.75 -2.46 -36.53
CA GLY A 17 -3.75 -1.03 -36.22
C GLY A 17 -4.57 -0.64 -34.99
N SER A 18 -3.85 -0.30 -33.92
CA SER A 18 -4.22 0.57 -32.79
C SER A 18 -5.37 0.17 -31.85
N LEU A 19 -4.98 -0.19 -30.63
CA LEU A 19 -5.81 -0.48 -29.46
C LEU A 19 -5.63 0.67 -28.45
N GLU A 20 -5.74 1.92 -28.92
CA GLU A 20 -5.50 3.16 -28.14
C GLU A 20 -6.78 3.91 -27.75
N ASP A 21 -7.91 3.24 -27.50
CA ASP A 21 -9.18 3.95 -27.21
C ASP A 21 -9.98 3.41 -26.01
N ALA A 22 -9.29 2.92 -24.97
CA ALA A 22 -9.95 2.42 -23.75
C ALA A 22 -9.45 3.03 -22.43
N PHE A 23 -8.73 4.17 -22.45
CA PHE A 23 -8.12 4.74 -21.24
C PHE A 23 -8.52 6.17 -20.87
N LEU A 24 -9.65 6.67 -21.35
CA LEU A 24 -10.21 7.95 -20.90
C LEU A 24 -11.71 7.82 -20.61
N GLY A 25 -12.09 7.73 -19.34
CA GLY A 25 -13.50 7.81 -18.97
C GLY A 25 -13.91 7.34 -17.59
N THR A 26 -13.53 8.09 -16.56
CA THR A 26 -14.38 8.42 -15.39
C THR A 26 -14.94 7.30 -14.50
N ALA A 27 -14.34 7.12 -13.32
CA ALA A 27 -15.10 6.92 -12.08
C ALA A 27 -14.36 7.57 -10.90
N ALA A 28 -15.09 8.48 -10.25
CA ALA A 28 -14.69 9.36 -9.17
C ALA A 28 -13.96 8.67 -8.00
N GLY A 29 -12.80 9.21 -7.64
CA GLY A 29 -12.03 8.83 -6.47
C GLY A 29 -10.88 9.81 -6.20
N SER A 30 -11.20 11.10 -6.05
CA SER A 30 -10.41 12.13 -5.32
C SER A 30 -8.87 11.95 -5.32
N GLU A 31 -8.22 12.42 -6.38
CA GLU A 31 -6.75 12.55 -6.45
C GLU A 31 -6.20 13.78 -5.67
N ASP A 32 -7.05 14.50 -4.93
CA ASP A 32 -6.64 15.64 -4.10
C ASP A 32 -6.10 15.25 -2.70
N ASP A 33 -5.96 13.96 -2.39
CA ASP A 33 -5.51 13.49 -1.06
C ASP A 33 -4.02 13.08 -1.01
N VAL A 34 -3.21 13.56 -1.96
CA VAL A 34 -1.73 13.44 -1.91
C VAL A 34 -1.12 14.51 -0.96
N PHE A 35 -1.91 15.50 -0.53
CA PHE A 35 -1.46 16.66 0.26
C PHE A 35 -1.96 16.69 1.73
N GLY A 36 -2.42 15.57 2.29
CA GLY A 36 -2.76 15.47 3.71
C GLY A 36 -1.57 15.51 4.69
N PHE A 37 -0.33 15.57 4.19
CA PHE A 37 0.88 15.30 4.99
C PHE A 37 1.45 16.51 5.77
N LEU A 38 0.93 17.73 5.59
CA LEU A 38 1.49 18.96 6.21
C LEU A 38 0.66 19.53 7.38
N LYS A 39 0.02 18.67 8.18
CA LYS A 39 -0.47 19.02 9.53
C LYS A 39 0.20 18.17 10.62
N LEU A 40 1.51 17.97 10.53
CA LEU A 40 2.30 17.43 11.64
C LEU A 40 2.99 18.58 12.37
N LYS A 41 2.44 18.90 13.55
CA LYS A 41 3.15 19.65 14.59
C LYS A 41 4.39 18.83 14.96
N PRO A 42 5.62 19.37 14.88
CA PRO A 42 6.81 18.60 15.22
C PRO A 42 6.75 18.19 16.69
N ALA A 43 6.66 16.90 16.95
CA ALA A 43 6.90 16.34 18.28
C ALA A 43 8.41 16.45 18.54
N ALA A 44 8.77 17.23 19.57
CA ALA A 44 10.15 17.32 20.01
C ALA A 44 10.61 15.93 20.50
N PRO A 45 11.82 15.46 20.13
CA PRO A 45 12.34 14.22 20.68
C PRO A 45 12.53 14.36 22.20
N PRO A 46 12.23 13.33 23.00
CA PRO A 46 12.50 13.37 24.44
C PRO A 46 14.01 13.46 24.68
N ALA A 47 14.41 14.44 25.48
CA ALA A 47 15.77 14.57 25.99
C ALA A 47 16.09 13.33 26.84
N ALA A 48 16.99 12.48 26.35
CA ALA A 48 17.59 11.44 27.17
C ALA A 48 18.62 12.09 28.10
N GLU A 49 18.40 11.97 29.42
CA GLU A 49 19.40 12.28 30.44
C GLU A 49 20.62 11.37 30.25
N VAL A 50 21.76 12.00 29.96
CA VAL A 50 23.06 11.35 29.81
C VAL A 50 23.72 11.26 31.18
N VAL A 51 23.90 10.03 31.68
CA VAL A 51 24.82 9.71 32.77
C VAL A 51 26.27 9.84 32.27
N PRO A 52 27.20 10.52 32.98
CA PRO A 52 28.55 10.75 32.47
C PRO A 52 29.48 9.59 32.83
N ALA A 53 30.14 9.00 31.83
CA ALA A 53 31.28 8.12 32.07
C ALA A 53 32.34 8.25 30.96
N ALA A 54 33.54 8.62 31.41
CA ALA A 54 34.86 8.39 30.84
C ALA A 54 35.18 8.96 29.43
N ARG A 55 36.18 9.84 29.46
CA ARG A 55 36.80 10.61 28.38
C ARG A 55 38.02 9.84 27.87
N GLU A 56 38.15 9.64 26.55
CA GLU A 56 39.38 9.50 25.73
C GLU A 56 39.06 8.88 24.35
N PRO A 57 39.87 9.12 23.29
CA PRO A 57 40.27 10.39 22.72
C PRO A 57 39.66 10.59 21.30
N GLU A 58 39.79 11.81 20.81
CA GLU A 58 39.33 12.34 19.52
C GLU A 58 39.64 11.42 18.34
N ARG A 59 38.62 10.69 17.88
CA ARG A 59 38.57 10.18 16.50
C ARG A 59 37.94 11.28 15.66
N GLU A 60 38.75 11.89 14.83
CA GLU A 60 38.34 12.77 13.74
C GLU A 60 37.40 11.97 12.82
N VAL A 61 36.09 12.03 13.12
CA VAL A 61 35.07 11.44 12.28
C VAL A 61 34.95 12.35 11.07
N ALA A 62 35.57 11.90 9.97
CA ALA A 62 35.31 12.42 8.64
C ALA A 62 33.79 12.51 8.45
N VAL A 63 33.29 13.73 8.36
CA VAL A 63 31.91 14.04 7.97
C VAL A 63 31.69 13.36 6.63
N PRO A 64 30.79 12.37 6.51
CA PRO A 64 30.51 11.78 5.21
C PRO A 64 29.90 12.88 4.35
N ALA A 65 30.57 13.13 3.23
CA ALA A 65 30.20 14.08 2.20
C ALA A 65 28.69 14.07 1.97
N ALA A 66 28.08 15.24 2.11
CA ALA A 66 26.75 15.49 1.58
C ALA A 66 26.75 15.01 0.13
N ALA A 67 25.91 14.01 -0.16
CA ALA A 67 25.67 13.57 -1.53
C ALA A 67 25.37 14.81 -2.36
N ALA A 68 26.26 15.09 -3.31
CA ALA A 68 26.11 16.15 -4.27
C ALA A 68 24.75 15.94 -4.95
N VAL A 69 23.81 16.83 -4.62
CA VAL A 69 22.68 17.09 -5.51
C VAL A 69 23.37 17.52 -6.78
N ALA A 70 23.22 16.74 -7.85
CA ALA A 70 23.73 17.12 -9.16
C ALA A 70 23.32 18.57 -9.40
N ASP A 71 24.29 19.42 -9.74
CA ASP A 71 24.04 20.77 -10.27
C ASP A 71 23.10 20.59 -11.46
N ALA A 72 21.80 20.68 -11.19
CA ALA A 72 20.80 20.85 -12.22
C ALA A 72 21.09 22.23 -12.76
N GLU A 73 21.68 22.26 -13.96
CA GLU A 73 22.01 23.45 -14.72
C GLU A 73 20.85 24.45 -14.60
N GLU A 74 21.05 25.51 -13.83
CA GLU A 74 20.02 26.49 -13.52
C GLU A 74 19.54 27.04 -14.87
N PRO A 75 18.27 26.80 -15.26
CA PRO A 75 17.84 27.12 -16.60
C PRO A 75 17.98 28.63 -16.79
N ALA A 76 18.67 29.02 -17.87
CA ALA A 76 18.92 30.42 -18.21
C ALA A 76 17.69 31.28 -17.92
N GLU A 77 17.87 32.34 -17.13
CA GLU A 77 16.80 33.25 -16.73
C GLU A 77 16.04 33.70 -17.99
N GLU A 78 14.80 33.23 -18.14
CA GLU A 78 13.92 33.71 -19.20
C GLU A 78 13.58 35.16 -18.87
N ASP A 79 13.93 36.08 -19.78
CA ASP A 79 13.59 37.50 -19.65
C ASP A 79 12.09 37.66 -19.39
N GLU A 80 11.74 38.39 -18.33
CA GLU A 80 10.35 38.67 -18.01
C GLU A 80 9.72 39.49 -19.15
N PRO A 81 8.53 39.10 -19.66
CA PRO A 81 7.85 39.88 -20.68
C PRO A 81 7.59 41.29 -20.19
N ALA A 82 7.76 42.27 -21.09
CA ALA A 82 7.59 43.69 -20.76
C ALA A 82 6.21 43.95 -20.13
N SER A 83 6.14 44.97 -19.26
CA SER A 83 4.93 45.26 -18.48
C SER A 83 3.69 45.59 -19.35
N ASP A 84 3.93 46.07 -20.57
CA ASP A 84 2.96 46.41 -21.61
C ASP A 84 2.68 45.27 -22.60
N ALA A 85 3.34 44.12 -22.47
CA ALA A 85 3.06 42.93 -23.27
C ALA A 85 1.61 42.44 -23.05
N PRO A 86 1.02 41.72 -24.03
CA PRO A 86 -0.31 41.13 -23.90
C PRO A 86 -0.45 40.31 -22.61
N LYS A 87 -1.57 40.49 -21.90
CA LYS A 87 -1.84 39.80 -20.62
C LYS A 87 -1.74 38.26 -20.74
N ALA A 88 -2.14 37.71 -21.90
CA ALA A 88 -2.03 36.29 -22.18
C ALA A 88 -0.58 35.80 -22.22
N GLU A 89 0.33 36.62 -22.77
CA GLU A 89 1.76 36.31 -22.84
C GLU A 89 2.41 36.35 -21.46
N ARG A 90 2.04 37.36 -20.65
CA ARG A 90 2.48 37.46 -19.25
C ARG A 90 1.98 36.30 -18.40
N LEU A 91 0.72 35.89 -18.56
CA LEU A 91 0.17 34.71 -17.86
C LEU A 91 0.91 33.44 -18.26
N ALA A 92 1.11 33.20 -19.56
CA ALA A 92 1.82 32.02 -20.04
C ALA A 92 3.26 31.94 -19.50
N TYR A 93 3.96 33.06 -19.39
CA TYR A 93 5.28 33.14 -18.76
C TYR A 93 5.26 32.67 -17.29
N PHE A 94 4.36 33.23 -16.46
CA PHE A 94 4.26 32.83 -15.06
C PHE A 94 3.78 31.38 -14.89
N GLU A 95 2.87 30.91 -15.73
CA GLU A 95 2.44 29.50 -15.72
C GLU A 95 3.62 28.56 -16.04
N ARG A 96 4.50 28.91 -17.00
CA ARG A 96 5.71 28.12 -17.28
C ARG A 96 6.63 28.04 -16.06
N ILE A 97 6.84 29.15 -15.34
CA ILE A 97 7.65 29.17 -14.12
C ILE A 97 7.01 28.27 -13.05
N VAL A 98 5.71 28.44 -12.78
CA VAL A 98 4.98 27.61 -11.79
C VAL A 98 5.05 26.13 -12.17
N HIS A 99 4.90 25.79 -13.45
CA HIS A 99 5.03 24.41 -13.92
C HIS A 99 6.44 23.87 -13.71
N ARG A 100 7.48 24.63 -14.04
CA ARG A 100 8.89 24.25 -13.84
C ARG A 100 9.19 24.00 -12.36
N GLU A 101 8.85 24.94 -11.49
CA GLU A 101 9.04 24.82 -10.04
C GLU A 101 8.25 23.64 -9.45
N LYS A 102 7.05 23.38 -9.97
CA LYS A 102 6.26 22.22 -9.57
C LYS A 102 6.94 20.89 -9.95
N GLU A 103 7.58 20.80 -11.11
CA GLU A 103 8.34 19.61 -11.49
C GLU A 103 9.61 19.45 -10.63
N LEU A 104 10.37 20.53 -10.38
CA LEU A 104 11.52 20.50 -9.47
C LEU A 104 11.12 20.08 -8.05
N TYR A 105 9.99 20.57 -7.55
CA TYR A 105 9.45 20.16 -6.26
C TYR A 105 9.11 18.66 -6.23
N LYS A 106 8.50 18.11 -7.30
CA LYS A 106 8.23 16.67 -7.38
C LYS A 106 9.51 15.86 -7.36
N ASP A 107 10.52 16.25 -8.13
CA ASP A 107 11.79 15.53 -8.22
C ASP A 107 12.53 15.52 -6.89
N THR A 108 12.56 16.66 -6.19
CA THR A 108 13.18 16.78 -4.86
C THR A 108 12.45 15.93 -3.81
N VAL A 109 11.12 15.92 -3.83
CA VAL A 109 10.31 15.05 -2.94
C VAL A 109 10.58 13.57 -3.24
N VAL A 110 10.61 13.17 -4.51
CA VAL A 110 10.91 11.78 -4.91
C VAL A 110 12.32 11.38 -4.49
N ALA A 111 13.31 12.25 -4.66
CA ALA A 111 14.69 11.99 -4.23
C ALA A 111 14.80 11.85 -2.71
N ALA A 112 14.11 12.72 -1.95
CA ALA A 112 14.06 12.65 -0.50
C ALA A 112 13.37 11.36 0.00
N ASP A 113 12.26 10.97 -0.62
CA ASP A 113 11.55 9.73 -0.32
C ASP A 113 12.42 8.51 -0.58
N ASN A 114 13.09 8.44 -1.73
CA ASN A 114 14.00 7.32 -2.05
C ASN A 114 15.12 7.18 -1.00
N ARG A 115 15.72 8.30 -0.60
CA ARG A 115 16.76 8.32 0.43
C ARG A 115 16.23 7.90 1.80
N PHE A 116 15.00 8.31 2.12
CA PHE A 116 14.33 7.86 3.33
C PHE A 116 14.10 6.35 3.30
N VAL A 117 13.49 5.83 2.24
CA VAL A 117 13.22 4.40 2.05
C VAL A 117 14.52 3.60 2.14
N GLU A 118 15.57 3.97 1.41
CA GLU A 118 16.87 3.27 1.42
C GLU A 118 17.43 3.13 2.84
N LYS A 119 17.44 4.23 3.62
CA LYS A 119 18.03 4.24 4.96
C LYS A 119 17.12 3.66 6.04
N ALA A 120 15.81 3.90 5.94
CA ALA A 120 14.84 3.48 6.94
C ALA A 120 14.41 2.02 6.77
N SER A 121 14.48 1.48 5.54
CA SER A 121 14.04 0.12 5.22
C SER A 121 14.62 -0.96 6.14
N PRO A 122 15.96 -1.05 6.35
CA PRO A 122 16.53 -2.10 7.21
C PRO A 122 16.04 -1.99 8.67
N ALA A 123 15.96 -0.77 9.20
CA ALA A 123 15.53 -0.51 10.57
C ALA A 123 14.04 -0.82 10.77
N LEU A 124 13.18 -0.34 9.86
CA LEU A 124 11.74 -0.61 9.92
C LEU A 124 11.45 -2.10 9.71
N TYR A 125 12.22 -2.78 8.87
CA TYR A 125 12.13 -4.23 8.72
C TYR A 125 12.48 -4.96 10.02
N ALA A 126 13.59 -4.62 10.68
CA ALA A 126 13.98 -5.22 11.96
C ALA A 126 12.91 -4.97 13.05
N ILE A 127 12.42 -3.73 13.19
CA ILE A 127 11.37 -3.35 14.13
C ILE A 127 10.10 -4.19 13.89
N SER A 128 9.70 -4.37 12.63
CA SER A 128 8.52 -5.17 12.28
C SER A 128 8.75 -6.67 12.54
N ARG A 129 9.87 -7.24 12.09
CA ARG A 129 10.20 -8.66 12.18
C ARG A 129 10.33 -9.13 13.63
N GLU A 130 11.01 -8.35 14.46
CA GLU A 130 11.24 -8.65 15.89
C GLU A 130 10.11 -8.14 16.78
N LYS A 131 9.10 -7.48 16.20
CA LYS A 131 7.95 -6.89 16.91
C LYS A 131 8.35 -5.89 18.00
N LEU A 132 9.48 -5.19 17.82
CA LEU A 132 10.00 -4.22 18.79
C LEU A 132 9.01 -3.08 19.07
N TYR A 133 8.12 -2.78 18.12
CA TYR A 133 7.08 -1.78 18.30
C TYR A 133 6.08 -2.13 19.42
N LEU A 134 5.93 -3.41 19.79
CA LEU A 134 5.03 -3.83 20.87
C LEU A 134 5.52 -3.40 22.26
N GLU A 135 6.82 -3.16 22.41
CA GLU A 135 7.42 -2.67 23.66
C GLU A 135 7.29 -1.15 23.81
N MET A 136 6.89 -0.44 22.75
CA MET A 136 6.72 1.00 22.77
C MET A 136 5.33 1.41 23.20
N VAL A 137 5.25 2.50 23.97
CA VAL A 137 3.99 3.10 24.43
C VAL A 137 3.55 4.22 23.49
N SER A 138 2.31 4.17 23.03
CA SER A 138 1.65 5.22 22.27
C SER A 138 1.49 6.48 23.13
N GLU A 139 1.91 7.62 22.62
CA GLU A 139 1.79 8.93 23.29
C GLU A 139 0.32 9.37 23.35
N THR A 140 -0.46 8.96 22.36
CA THR A 140 -1.88 9.29 22.23
C THR A 140 -2.74 8.51 23.22
N THR A 141 -2.45 7.21 23.39
CA THR A 141 -3.29 6.31 24.19
C THR A 141 -2.70 5.96 25.56
N GLY A 142 -1.41 6.22 25.78
CA GLY A 142 -0.68 5.82 26.98
C GLY A 142 -0.53 4.31 27.16
N LYS A 143 -0.78 3.52 26.11
CA LYS A 143 -0.72 2.05 26.13
C LYS A 143 0.30 1.52 25.11
N PRO A 144 0.84 0.31 25.31
CA PRO A 144 1.71 -0.32 24.32
C PRO A 144 1.02 -0.43 22.95
N PHE A 145 1.78 -0.25 21.86
CA PHE A 145 1.25 -0.50 20.53
C PHE A 145 0.86 -1.98 20.38
N THR A 146 -0.24 -2.22 19.67
CA THR A 146 -0.70 -3.59 19.37
C THR A 146 -0.58 -3.91 17.89
N LYS A 147 -0.54 -2.89 17.03
CA LYS A 147 -0.45 -3.02 15.57
C LYS A 147 0.68 -2.14 15.04
N PHE A 148 1.43 -2.69 14.09
CA PHE A 148 2.54 -1.96 13.46
C PHE A 148 2.07 -0.73 12.66
N LYS A 149 0.88 -0.79 12.06
CA LYS A 149 0.30 0.35 11.32
C LYS A 149 0.07 1.58 12.19
N ASP A 150 -0.34 1.38 13.44
CA ASP A 150 -0.61 2.47 14.39
C ASP A 150 0.71 3.09 14.85
N TYR A 151 1.73 2.26 15.07
CA TYR A 151 3.10 2.70 15.33
C TYR A 151 3.67 3.55 14.19
N LEU A 152 3.52 3.10 12.93
CA LEU A 152 4.00 3.83 11.76
C LEU A 152 3.33 5.21 11.62
N ALA A 153 2.01 5.26 11.78
CA ALA A 153 1.24 6.48 11.67
C ALA A 153 1.59 7.47 12.79
N GLU A 154 1.64 7.00 14.04
CA GLU A 154 1.86 7.87 15.20
C GLU A 154 3.31 8.38 15.30
N ARG A 155 4.30 7.52 15.10
CA ARG A 155 5.71 7.89 15.32
C ARG A 155 6.37 8.55 14.12
N TRP A 156 5.96 8.16 12.92
CA TRP A 156 6.64 8.55 11.69
C TRP A 156 5.73 9.30 10.72
N GLY A 157 4.43 9.40 11.00
CA GLY A 157 3.46 9.98 10.06
C GLY A 157 3.22 9.14 8.82
N ILE A 158 3.76 7.91 8.76
CA ILE A 158 3.77 7.10 7.54
C ILE A 158 2.44 6.38 7.37
N SER A 159 1.87 6.45 6.16
CA SER A 159 0.67 5.70 5.83
C SER A 159 0.93 4.20 5.91
N ARG A 160 -0.09 3.43 6.30
CA ARG A 160 -0.02 1.97 6.36
C ARG A 160 0.57 1.38 5.08
N ALA A 161 0.02 1.74 3.92
CA ALA A 161 0.41 1.17 2.64
C ALA A 161 1.89 1.44 2.34
N HIS A 162 2.36 2.66 2.59
CA HIS A 162 3.76 3.03 2.38
C HIS A 162 4.69 2.30 3.35
N GLY A 163 4.36 2.24 4.64
CA GLY A 163 5.21 1.56 5.62
C GLY A 163 5.31 0.04 5.40
N TYR A 164 4.21 -0.64 5.04
CA TYR A 164 4.27 -2.05 4.67
C TYR A 164 5.04 -2.27 3.37
N ARG A 165 4.94 -1.36 2.39
CA ARG A 165 5.77 -1.44 1.18
C ARG A 165 7.26 -1.42 1.53
N ILE A 166 7.70 -0.46 2.35
CA ILE A 166 9.09 -0.34 2.80
C ILE A 166 9.58 -1.65 3.44
N VAL A 167 8.80 -2.19 4.39
CA VAL A 167 9.16 -3.41 5.12
C VAL A 167 9.17 -4.64 4.21
N ASN A 168 8.23 -4.74 3.27
CA ASN A 168 8.11 -5.88 2.37
C ASN A 168 9.11 -5.86 1.22
N GLU A 169 9.50 -4.67 0.74
CA GLU A 169 10.45 -4.50 -0.36
C GLU A 169 11.88 -4.82 0.07
N HIS A 170 12.27 -4.44 1.30
CA HIS A 170 13.63 -4.66 1.82
C HIS A 170 14.17 -6.10 1.68
N PRO A 171 13.49 -7.15 2.18
CA PRO A 171 14.02 -8.51 2.09
C PRO A 171 14.10 -9.04 0.65
N VAL A 172 13.24 -8.55 -0.24
CA VAL A 172 13.29 -8.91 -1.68
C VAL A 172 14.48 -8.24 -2.34
N MET A 173 14.69 -6.94 -2.11
CA MET A 173 15.85 -6.22 -2.65
C MET A 173 17.17 -6.80 -2.15
N LYS A 174 17.25 -7.15 -0.86
CA LYS A 174 18.39 -7.84 -0.27
C LYS A 174 18.66 -9.20 -0.95
N ALA A 175 17.62 -9.94 -1.32
CA ALA A 175 17.79 -11.20 -2.05
C ALA A 175 18.38 -10.99 -3.45
N LEU A 176 18.04 -9.88 -4.11
CA LEU A 176 18.47 -9.54 -5.46
C LEU A 176 19.83 -8.82 -5.51
N GLU A 177 20.27 -8.17 -4.44
CA GLU A 177 21.54 -7.44 -4.35
C GLU A 177 22.77 -8.20 -4.91
N PRO A 178 22.94 -9.53 -4.69
CA PRO A 178 24.07 -10.28 -5.25
C PRO A 178 24.12 -10.33 -6.78
N LEU A 179 23.03 -9.98 -7.48
CA LEU A 179 22.97 -9.93 -8.94
C LEU A 179 23.66 -8.67 -9.53
N GLY A 180 24.05 -7.71 -8.68
CA GLY A 180 24.77 -6.51 -9.11
C GLY A 180 23.98 -5.73 -10.17
N ALA A 181 24.56 -5.56 -11.35
CA ALA A 181 23.96 -4.79 -12.45
C ALA A 181 22.65 -5.39 -13.01
N GLU A 182 22.37 -6.67 -12.74
CA GLU A 182 21.10 -7.30 -13.15
C GLU A 182 19.97 -7.11 -12.11
N ALA A 183 20.30 -6.62 -10.93
CA ALA A 183 19.32 -6.29 -9.90
C ALA A 183 18.56 -5.02 -10.32
N PRO A 184 17.24 -4.94 -10.05
CA PRO A 184 16.50 -3.71 -10.27
C PRO A 184 16.91 -2.66 -9.24
N ASP A 185 16.98 -1.39 -9.65
CA ASP A 185 17.15 -0.28 -8.70
C ASP A 185 15.92 -0.14 -7.78
N LYS A 186 14.72 -0.43 -8.33
CA LYS A 186 13.44 -0.34 -7.64
C LYS A 186 12.48 -1.42 -8.11
N LEU A 187 11.66 -1.93 -7.19
CA LEU A 187 10.56 -2.83 -7.52
C LEU A 187 9.23 -2.05 -7.56
N SER A 188 8.38 -2.40 -8.52
CA SER A 188 7.01 -1.93 -8.54
C SER A 188 6.22 -2.55 -7.38
N ALA A 189 5.23 -1.81 -6.87
CA ALA A 189 4.35 -2.25 -5.79
C ALA A 189 3.64 -3.59 -6.08
N ARG A 190 3.51 -3.99 -7.35
CA ARG A 190 2.89 -5.26 -7.76
C ARG A 190 3.90 -6.41 -7.91
N GLN A 191 5.19 -6.14 -8.10
CA GLN A 191 6.23 -7.18 -8.14
C GLN A 191 6.61 -7.65 -6.73
N VAL A 192 6.68 -6.73 -5.77
CA VAL A 192 7.10 -7.02 -4.39
C VAL A 192 6.29 -8.18 -3.78
N PRO A 193 4.94 -8.17 -3.80
CA PRO A 193 4.17 -9.27 -3.19
C PRO A 193 4.41 -10.63 -3.85
N LYS A 194 4.69 -10.65 -5.16
CA LYS A 194 4.96 -11.90 -5.90
C LYS A 194 6.28 -12.52 -5.48
N LEU A 195 7.34 -11.72 -5.46
CA LEU A 195 8.67 -12.17 -5.06
C LEU A 195 8.73 -12.45 -3.56
N LEU A 196 8.02 -11.68 -2.73
CA LEU A 196 7.94 -11.92 -1.30
C LEU A 196 7.21 -13.22 -0.95
N ALA A 197 6.16 -13.58 -1.70
CA ALA A 197 5.50 -14.87 -1.55
C ALA A 197 6.47 -16.03 -1.83
N VAL A 198 7.30 -15.92 -2.88
CA VAL A 198 8.35 -16.91 -3.20
C VAL A 198 9.40 -16.97 -2.08
N LEU A 199 9.87 -15.82 -1.61
CA LEU A 199 10.84 -15.73 -0.52
C LEU A 199 10.34 -16.48 0.72
N ARG A 200 9.06 -16.31 1.07
CA ARG A 200 8.44 -16.95 2.24
C ARG A 200 8.17 -18.43 2.03
N SER A 201 7.65 -18.83 0.86
CA SER A 201 7.28 -20.23 0.60
C SER A 201 8.52 -21.13 0.51
N GLN A 202 9.56 -20.67 -0.19
CA GLN A 202 10.82 -21.42 -0.34
C GLN A 202 11.76 -21.22 0.85
N GLY A 203 11.60 -20.11 1.59
CA GLY A 203 12.43 -19.76 2.74
C GLY A 203 11.86 -20.15 4.10
N LYS A 204 10.85 -21.02 4.16
CA LYS A 204 10.16 -21.40 5.41
C LYS A 204 11.11 -21.98 6.45
N ASP A 205 12.04 -22.84 6.01
CA ASP A 205 13.03 -23.50 6.86
C ASP A 205 14.45 -22.95 6.68
N ASP A 206 14.72 -22.29 5.56
CA ASP A 206 16.04 -21.73 5.23
C ASP A 206 15.91 -20.39 4.47
N GLU A 207 16.27 -19.29 5.13
CA GLU A 207 16.23 -17.95 4.53
C GLU A 207 17.12 -17.86 3.26
N ALA A 208 18.23 -18.60 3.19
CA ALA A 208 19.11 -18.60 2.02
C ALA A 208 18.45 -19.24 0.80
N ALA A 209 17.72 -20.35 0.99
CA ALA A 209 16.95 -21.01 -0.06
C ALA A 209 15.85 -20.10 -0.61
N GLY A 210 15.15 -19.37 0.28
CA GLY A 210 14.17 -18.36 -0.13
C GLY A 210 14.79 -17.26 -0.99
N GLN A 211 15.95 -16.74 -0.58
CA GLN A 211 16.64 -15.69 -1.34
C GLN A 211 17.13 -16.20 -2.71
N GLU A 212 17.62 -17.44 -2.79
CA GLU A 212 18.02 -18.08 -4.04
C GLU A 212 16.82 -18.31 -4.97
N ALA A 213 15.67 -18.70 -4.43
CA ALA A 213 14.44 -18.82 -5.20
C ALA A 213 14.02 -17.49 -5.81
N VAL A 214 14.09 -16.39 -5.05
CA VAL A 214 13.80 -15.04 -5.58
C VAL A 214 14.74 -14.68 -6.72
N ARG A 215 16.05 -14.91 -6.57
CA ARG A 215 17.03 -14.69 -7.65
C ARG A 215 16.72 -15.56 -8.87
N THR A 216 16.35 -16.83 -8.65
CA THR A 216 16.00 -17.77 -9.72
C THR A 216 14.77 -17.31 -10.50
N VAL A 217 13.70 -16.87 -9.81
CA VAL A 217 12.52 -16.28 -10.47
C VAL A 217 12.92 -15.04 -11.26
N TRP A 218 13.73 -14.17 -10.67
CA TRP A 218 14.17 -12.95 -11.33
C TRP A 218 14.94 -13.29 -12.59
N THR A 219 16.03 -14.03 -12.52
CA THR A 219 16.90 -14.35 -13.66
C THR A 219 16.17 -15.13 -14.77
N ASN A 220 15.33 -16.11 -14.41
CA ASN A 220 14.60 -16.93 -15.40
C ASN A 220 13.38 -16.24 -16.02
N SER A 221 12.97 -15.08 -15.50
CA SER A 221 11.86 -14.34 -16.09
C SER A 221 12.31 -13.52 -17.29
N GLU A 222 11.81 -13.83 -18.47
CA GLU A 222 12.10 -13.06 -19.69
C GLU A 222 11.53 -11.64 -19.60
N ILE A 223 10.37 -11.49 -18.94
CA ILE A 223 9.66 -10.23 -18.81
C ILE A 223 9.56 -9.89 -17.32
N LYS A 224 10.30 -8.88 -16.86
CA LYS A 224 10.29 -8.42 -15.46
C LYS A 224 9.02 -7.62 -15.11
N THR A 225 7.85 -7.99 -15.62
CA THR A 225 6.56 -7.44 -15.19
C THR A 225 5.93 -8.33 -14.11
N PRO A 226 4.97 -7.85 -13.31
CA PRO A 226 4.29 -8.71 -12.35
C PRO A 226 3.71 -9.99 -12.96
N ALA A 227 3.19 -9.91 -14.20
CA ALA A 227 2.64 -11.07 -14.92
C ALA A 227 3.75 -12.03 -15.39
N GLY A 228 4.85 -11.51 -15.93
CA GLY A 228 5.97 -12.34 -16.36
C GLY A 228 6.70 -13.01 -15.19
N LEU A 229 6.80 -12.35 -14.03
CA LEU A 229 7.29 -12.98 -12.80
C LEU A 229 6.34 -14.11 -12.34
N GLN A 230 5.02 -13.87 -12.36
CA GLN A 230 4.04 -14.89 -12.01
C GLN A 230 4.14 -16.10 -12.94
N GLU A 231 4.24 -15.90 -14.25
CA GLU A 231 4.40 -16.99 -15.21
C GLU A 231 5.65 -17.84 -14.92
N THR A 232 6.77 -17.20 -14.55
CA THR A 232 7.98 -17.91 -14.13
C THR A 232 7.77 -18.68 -12.83
N ILE A 233 7.08 -18.10 -11.84
CA ILE A 233 6.74 -18.79 -10.58
C ILE A 233 5.87 -20.02 -10.85
N ASP A 234 4.89 -19.90 -11.76
CA ASP A 234 4.01 -20.98 -12.18
C ASP A 234 4.81 -22.12 -12.84
N LYS A 235 5.72 -21.76 -13.76
CA LYS A 235 6.61 -22.72 -14.46
C LYS A 235 7.53 -23.47 -13.49
N LEU A 236 7.99 -22.81 -12.43
CA LEU A 236 8.85 -23.41 -11.40
C LEU A 236 8.05 -24.23 -10.37
N GLY A 237 6.72 -24.16 -10.39
CA GLY A 237 5.87 -24.87 -9.43
C GLY A 237 5.91 -24.28 -8.01
N TRP A 238 6.29 -23.02 -7.86
CA TRP A 238 6.44 -22.34 -6.56
C TRP A 238 5.22 -21.51 -6.14
N ASN A 239 4.09 -21.74 -6.80
CA ASN A 239 2.83 -21.15 -6.39
C ASN A 239 2.38 -21.71 -5.05
N ASP A 240 2.45 -20.86 -4.04
CA ASP A 240 1.84 -21.11 -2.75
C ASP A 240 0.70 -20.12 -2.52
N ALA A 241 -0.52 -20.63 -2.58
CA ALA A 241 -1.73 -19.85 -2.33
C ALA A 241 -1.80 -19.36 -0.88
N GLU A 242 -1.20 -20.08 0.08
CA GLU A 242 -1.16 -19.67 1.48
C GLU A 242 -0.19 -18.50 1.69
N ALA A 243 0.97 -18.53 1.02
CA ALA A 243 1.95 -17.44 1.09
C ALA A 243 1.42 -16.12 0.47
N LEU A 244 0.61 -16.21 -0.58
CA LEU A 244 -0.07 -15.06 -1.19
C LEU A 244 -1.16 -14.48 -0.27
N ALA A 245 -1.87 -15.32 0.49
CA ALA A 245 -2.93 -14.90 1.40
C ALA A 245 -2.42 -14.20 2.68
N LEU A 246 -1.15 -14.41 3.05
CA LEU A 246 -0.52 -13.75 4.19
C LEU A 246 -0.14 -12.28 3.93
N ASP A 247 0.10 -11.92 2.66
CA ASP A 247 0.61 -10.60 2.29
C ASP A 247 -0.45 -9.65 1.75
N ASP A 248 -1.66 -10.17 1.51
CA ASP A 248 -2.77 -9.27 1.26
C ASP A 248 -2.94 -8.41 2.50
N LEU A 249 -2.97 -7.09 2.29
CA LEU A 249 -3.15 -6.00 3.25
C LEU A 249 -4.53 -6.07 3.97
N SER A 250 -5.08 -7.27 3.98
CA SER A 250 -6.37 -7.82 4.37
C SER A 250 -6.58 -7.91 5.88
N GLU A 251 -5.76 -7.33 6.76
CA GLU A 251 -6.41 -6.88 8.01
C GLU A 251 -7.58 -5.97 7.62
N SER A 252 -7.48 -5.19 6.54
CA SER A 252 -8.60 -4.41 6.03
C SER A 252 -9.74 -5.25 5.42
N GLU A 253 -9.49 -6.37 4.73
CA GLU A 253 -10.56 -7.24 4.19
C GLU A 253 -11.15 -8.21 5.23
N ARG A 254 -10.33 -8.80 6.11
CA ARG A 254 -10.80 -9.54 7.29
C ARG A 254 -11.53 -8.62 8.29
N GLU A 255 -11.18 -7.33 8.38
CA GLU A 255 -11.94 -6.32 9.13
C GLU A 255 -13.13 -5.76 8.32
N ARG A 256 -13.16 -5.89 6.98
CA ARG A 256 -14.32 -5.67 6.09
C ARG A 256 -15.16 -6.94 5.91
N LYS A 257 -15.29 -7.78 6.95
CA LYS A 257 -16.59 -8.43 7.10
C LYS A 257 -17.61 -7.31 7.04
N THR A 258 -18.46 -7.34 6.02
CA THR A 258 -19.50 -6.33 5.87
C THR A 258 -20.22 -6.20 7.21
N LEU A 259 -20.71 -5.00 7.55
CA LEU A 259 -21.49 -4.85 8.79
C LEU A 259 -22.55 -5.96 8.90
N VAL A 260 -23.11 -6.38 7.76
CA VAL A 260 -23.97 -7.55 7.58
C VAL A 260 -23.33 -8.86 8.05
N GLU A 261 -22.15 -9.25 7.58
CA GLU A 261 -21.47 -10.49 8.02
C GLU A 261 -21.10 -10.49 9.51
N LYS A 262 -20.75 -9.33 10.07
CA LYS A 262 -20.52 -9.19 11.52
C LYS A 262 -21.83 -9.37 12.27
N TRP A 263 -22.93 -8.83 11.74
CA TRP A 263 -24.27 -9.01 12.28
C TRP A 263 -24.75 -10.46 12.18
N ASP A 264 -24.56 -11.14 11.04
CA ASP A 264 -24.91 -12.54 10.85
C ASP A 264 -24.17 -13.46 11.83
N LEU A 265 -22.91 -13.16 12.14
CA LEU A 265 -22.16 -13.90 13.16
C LEU A 265 -22.73 -13.68 14.58
N VAL A 266 -23.13 -12.45 14.89
CA VAL A 266 -23.72 -12.11 16.20
C VAL A 266 -25.12 -12.73 16.33
N THR A 267 -25.97 -12.65 15.31
CA THR A 267 -27.33 -13.19 15.32
C THR A 267 -27.35 -14.71 15.29
N SER A 268 -26.45 -15.36 14.54
CA SER A 268 -26.31 -16.83 14.55
C SER A 268 -25.84 -17.37 15.91
N SER A 269 -25.16 -16.55 16.71
CA SER A 269 -24.77 -16.90 18.09
C SER A 269 -25.89 -16.68 19.13
N LEU A 270 -26.94 -15.94 18.79
CA LEU A 270 -28.10 -15.71 19.66
C LEU A 270 -29.08 -16.88 19.56
N ASP A 271 -28.92 -17.87 20.44
CA ASP A 271 -29.85 -19.00 20.56
C ASP A 271 -31.10 -18.62 21.38
N PRO A 272 -32.31 -18.60 20.77
CA PRO A 272 -33.55 -18.27 21.46
C PRO A 272 -33.87 -19.24 22.60
N ALA A 273 -33.42 -20.50 22.52
CA ALA A 273 -33.66 -21.49 23.56
C ALA A 273 -32.87 -21.15 24.83
N LYS A 274 -31.59 -20.78 24.68
CA LYS A 274 -30.74 -20.33 25.80
C LYS A 274 -31.23 -19.04 26.44
N ALA A 275 -31.77 -18.12 25.64
CA ALA A 275 -32.39 -16.90 26.17
C ALA A 275 -33.63 -17.21 27.03
N ARG A 276 -34.45 -18.20 26.62
CA ARG A 276 -35.61 -18.67 27.40
C ARG A 276 -35.18 -19.41 28.67
N GLU A 277 -34.12 -20.20 28.61
CA GLU A 277 -33.53 -20.88 29.76
C GLU A 277 -33.01 -19.86 30.80
N LEU A 278 -32.32 -18.82 30.35
CA LEU A 278 -31.85 -17.73 31.21
C LEU A 278 -33.03 -16.98 31.86
N LEU A 279 -34.11 -16.74 31.13
CA LEU A 279 -35.33 -16.10 31.66
C LEU A 279 -35.98 -16.94 32.77
N GLN A 280 -35.93 -18.27 32.67
CA GLN A 280 -36.47 -19.19 33.68
C GLN A 280 -35.57 -19.30 34.91
N ARG A 281 -34.25 -19.25 34.72
CA ARG A 281 -33.26 -19.45 35.79
C ARG A 281 -32.95 -18.17 36.56
N ASP A 282 -32.78 -17.03 35.88
CA ASP A 282 -32.54 -15.71 36.48
C ASP A 282 -33.30 -14.62 35.71
N PRO A 283 -34.54 -14.32 36.12
CA PRO A 283 -35.37 -13.33 35.45
C PRO A 283 -34.86 -11.89 35.63
N ALA A 284 -34.03 -11.60 36.64
CA ALA A 284 -33.48 -10.27 36.87
C ALA A 284 -32.31 -10.00 35.90
N GLU A 285 -31.43 -10.99 35.73
CA GLU A 285 -30.34 -10.92 34.76
C GLU A 285 -30.85 -10.90 33.31
N ALA A 286 -31.87 -11.70 33.01
CA ALA A 286 -32.55 -11.69 31.71
C ALA A 286 -33.18 -10.33 31.38
N LYS A 287 -33.85 -9.68 32.35
CA LYS A 287 -34.38 -8.31 32.18
C LYS A 287 -33.28 -7.29 31.93
N ARG A 288 -32.14 -7.42 32.61
CA ARG A 288 -30.98 -6.51 32.43
C ARG A 288 -30.35 -6.67 31.05
N LEU A 289 -30.24 -7.91 30.54
CA LEU A 289 -29.77 -8.18 29.18
C LEU A 289 -30.77 -7.65 28.14
N LEU A 290 -32.07 -7.90 28.33
CA LEU A 290 -33.12 -7.36 27.45
C LEU A 290 -33.05 -5.83 27.36
N ALA A 291 -32.85 -5.14 28.49
CA ALA A 291 -32.72 -3.68 28.51
C ALA A 291 -31.51 -3.17 27.70
N LYS A 292 -30.42 -3.93 27.63
CA LYS A 292 -29.25 -3.60 26.79
C LYS A 292 -29.50 -3.86 25.30
N PHE A 293 -30.28 -4.90 24.97
CA PHE A 293 -30.60 -5.25 23.59
C PHE A 293 -31.77 -4.46 23.00
N LYS A 294 -32.66 -3.92 23.84
CA LYS A 294 -33.88 -3.23 23.42
C LYS A 294 -33.65 -2.11 22.39
N PRO A 295 -32.69 -1.17 22.58
CA PRO A 295 -32.44 -0.13 21.59
C PRO A 295 -32.03 -0.68 20.22
N PHE A 296 -31.37 -1.84 20.17
CA PHE A 296 -30.99 -2.49 18.92
C PHE A 296 -32.18 -3.14 18.22
N VAL A 297 -33.07 -3.78 18.98
CA VAL A 297 -34.31 -4.37 18.45
C VAL A 297 -35.22 -3.29 17.88
N ASP A 298 -35.36 -2.17 18.60
CA ASP A 298 -36.20 -1.05 18.18
C ASP A 298 -35.71 -0.47 16.82
N VAL A 299 -34.39 -0.37 16.60
CA VAL A 299 -33.80 0.05 15.30
C VAL A 299 -34.03 -0.99 14.19
N LEU A 300 -33.94 -2.29 14.51
CA LEU A 300 -34.20 -3.34 13.52
C LEU A 300 -35.68 -3.38 13.10
N GLU A 301 -36.60 -3.13 14.02
CA GLU A 301 -38.02 -2.99 13.71
C GLU A 301 -38.27 -1.78 12.80
N GLU A 302 -37.65 -0.64 13.07
CA GLU A 302 -37.72 0.56 12.22
C GLU A 302 -37.23 0.28 10.79
N VAL A 303 -36.09 -0.42 10.65
CA VAL A 303 -35.55 -0.82 9.34
C VAL A 303 -36.46 -1.82 8.63
N SER A 304 -37.09 -2.75 9.36
CA SER A 304 -38.02 -3.74 8.78
C SER A 304 -39.31 -3.12 8.23
N GLN A 305 -39.68 -1.95 8.73
CA GLN A 305 -40.85 -1.18 8.28
C GLN A 305 -40.54 -0.33 7.04
N LEU A 306 -39.29 -0.24 6.62
CA LEU A 306 -38.94 0.45 5.38
C LEU A 306 -39.56 -0.28 4.19
N PRO A 307 -40.22 0.43 3.26
CA PRO A 307 -40.83 -0.19 2.09
C PRO A 307 -39.75 -0.88 1.29
N ALA A 308 -39.91 -2.18 1.04
CA ALA A 308 -39.02 -2.96 0.18
C ALA A 308 -38.85 -2.20 -1.14
N GLY A 309 -37.64 -1.69 -1.39
CA GLY A 309 -37.37 -0.84 -2.54
C GLY A 309 -37.84 -1.55 -3.79
N LYS A 310 -38.77 -0.94 -4.53
CA LYS A 310 -39.26 -1.47 -5.81
C LYS A 310 -38.04 -1.67 -6.71
N GLY A 311 -37.59 -2.93 -6.84
CA GLY A 311 -36.50 -3.28 -7.72
C GLY A 311 -36.83 -2.77 -9.12
N LYS A 312 -36.04 -1.81 -9.62
CA LYS A 312 -36.07 -1.44 -11.03
C LYS A 312 -35.74 -2.71 -11.80
N LYS A 313 -36.75 -3.36 -12.39
CA LYS A 313 -36.54 -4.31 -13.47
C LYS A 313 -35.76 -3.56 -14.55
N ARG A 314 -34.47 -3.90 -14.70
CA ARG A 314 -33.72 -3.58 -15.91
C ARG A 314 -34.37 -4.38 -17.03
N SER A 315 -35.14 -3.69 -17.87
CA SER A 315 -35.52 -4.15 -19.20
C SER A 315 -34.32 -4.00 -20.14
#